data_AF-A0A2G9GXB2-F1
#
_entry.id   AF-A0A2G9GXB2-F1
#
_cell.length_a   1.000
_cell.length_b   1.000
_cell.length_c   1.000
_cell.angle_alpha   90.00
_cell.angle_beta   90.00
_cell.angle_gamma   90.00
#
_symmetry.space_group_name_H-M   'P 1'
#
loop_
_entity.id
_entity.type
_entity.pdbx_description
1 polymer ?
#
loop_
_entity_poly.entity_id
_entity_poly.type
_entity_poly.pdbx_seq_one_letter_code
_entity_poly.pdbx_strand_id
1 'polypeptide(L)'
;MVPLSNKNIHREAATRALDFSFGWFMDPLTKGDYPKSMKSLVKDRIPKFSKEEREVVKGSFDFLGLNYYTTYYVRHAPNSNSSKTSYLTDSNAQITRCFKLALCLPKRDTRYFIICEENLQEANYIHH
;
A
#
# COMPACT_ATOMS: atom_id res chain seq x y z
N MET A 1 4.56 -3.32 3.82
CA MET A 1 3.60 -3.69 4.88
C MET A 1 3.96 -5.07 5.42
N VAL A 2 4.10 -5.24 6.73
CA VAL A 2 4.47 -6.52 7.37
C VAL A 2 3.34 -6.98 8.28
N PRO A 3 2.91 -8.26 8.25
CA PRO A 3 1.86 -8.74 9.15
C PRO A 3 2.32 -8.69 10.60
N LEU A 4 1.42 -8.31 11.52
CA LEU A 4 1.72 -8.23 12.96
C LEU A 4 2.10 -9.59 13.56
N SER A 5 1.58 -10.69 13.01
CA SER A 5 1.95 -12.05 13.42
C SER A 5 1.77 -13.04 12.26
N ASN A 6 2.24 -14.27 12.45
CA ASN A 6 2.14 -15.36 11.47
C ASN A 6 0.70 -15.88 11.24
N LYS A 7 -0.31 -15.29 11.90
CA LYS A 7 -1.72 -15.64 11.67
C LYS A 7 -2.15 -15.19 10.27
N ASN A 8 -2.84 -16.05 9.54
CA ASN A 8 -3.31 -15.78 8.16
C ASN A 8 -4.12 -14.47 8.07
N ILE A 9 -4.97 -14.18 9.06
CA ILE A 9 -5.75 -12.94 9.10
C ILE A 9 -4.89 -11.66 9.02
N HIS A 10 -3.69 -11.67 9.61
CA HIS A 10 -2.78 -10.51 9.58
C HIS A 10 -1.98 -10.47 8.29
N ARG A 11 -1.65 -11.62 7.71
CA ARG A 11 -1.04 -11.72 6.37
C ARG A 11 -1.97 -11.14 5.31
N GLU A 12 -3.24 -11.53 5.32
CA GLU A 12 -4.25 -10.99 4.42
C GLU A 12 -4.48 -9.50 4.65
N ALA A 13 -4.52 -9.05 5.91
CA ALA A 13 -4.62 -7.62 6.23
C ALA A 13 -3.41 -6.82 5.71
N ALA A 14 -2.19 -7.37 5.81
CA ALA A 14 -0.99 -6.75 5.27
C ALA A 14 -1.03 -6.64 3.74
N THR A 15 -1.52 -7.67 3.04
CA THR A 15 -1.77 -7.61 1.59
C THR A 15 -2.78 -6.53 1.23
N ARG A 16 -3.92 -6.48 1.94
CA ARG A 16 -4.92 -5.42 1.69
C ARG A 16 -4.37 -4.03 1.95
N ALA A 17 -3.62 -3.83 3.04
CA ALA A 17 -2.99 -2.54 3.31
C ALA A 17 -1.99 -2.14 2.21
N LEU A 18 -1.28 -3.12 1.64
CA LEU A 18 -0.39 -2.88 0.50
C LEU A 18 -1.18 -2.53 -0.77
N ASP A 19 -2.29 -3.22 -1.03
CA ASP A 19 -3.16 -2.91 -2.17
C ASP A 19 -3.72 -1.49 -2.07
N PHE A 20 -4.15 -1.05 -0.88
CA PHE A 20 -4.70 0.29 -0.65
C PHE A 20 -3.66 1.42 -0.59
N SER A 21 -2.36 1.11 -0.50
CA SER A 21 -1.27 2.09 -0.46
C SER A 21 -0.49 2.16 -1.77
N PHE A 22 -0.12 1.01 -2.33
CA PHE A 22 0.67 0.91 -3.55
C PHE A 22 -0.13 0.33 -4.72
N GLY A 23 -0.88 -0.74 -4.48
CA GLY A 23 -1.65 -1.43 -5.52
C GLY A 23 -2.70 -0.54 -6.18
N TRP A 24 -3.25 0.44 -5.47
CA TRP A 24 -4.24 1.37 -6.00
C TRP A 24 -3.74 2.06 -7.28
N PHE A 25 -2.46 2.41 -7.36
CA PHE A 25 -1.88 3.03 -8.54
C PHE A 25 -1.16 2.00 -9.44
N MET A 26 -0.46 1.05 -8.83
CA MET A 26 0.38 0.11 -9.60
C MET A 26 -0.44 -0.91 -10.40
N ASP A 27 -1.57 -1.39 -9.87
CA ASP A 27 -2.39 -2.37 -10.59
C ASP A 27 -3.05 -1.76 -11.84
N PRO A 28 -3.63 -0.54 -11.83
CA PRO A 28 -4.05 0.13 -13.06
C PRO A 28 -2.92 0.27 -14.07
N LEU A 29 -1.73 0.71 -13.65
CA LEU A 29 -0.60 0.89 -14.56
C LEU A 29 -0.10 -0.43 -15.17
N THR A 30 -0.20 -1.56 -14.47
CA THR A 30 0.35 -2.84 -14.96
C THR A 30 -0.70 -3.76 -15.59
N LYS A 31 -1.92 -3.76 -15.04
CA LYS A 31 -3.02 -4.67 -15.40
C LYS A 31 -4.18 -3.93 -16.06
N GLY A 32 -4.23 -2.60 -15.97
CA GLY A 32 -5.36 -1.80 -16.47
C GLY A 32 -6.62 -1.98 -15.64
N ASP A 33 -6.52 -2.26 -14.33
CA ASP A 33 -7.68 -2.37 -13.44
C ASP A 33 -7.22 -2.24 -11.97
N TYR A 34 -8.12 -1.89 -11.06
CA TYR A 34 -7.83 -1.80 -9.62
C TYR A 34 -7.64 -3.18 -8.97
N PRO A 35 -6.93 -3.26 -7.82
CA PRO A 35 -6.77 -4.49 -7.06
C PRO A 35 -8.12 -5.14 -6.71
N LYS A 36 -8.19 -6.48 -6.76
CA LYS A 36 -9.42 -7.23 -6.46
C LYS A 36 -9.93 -6.94 -5.04
N SER A 37 -9.02 -6.85 -4.06
CA SER A 37 -9.33 -6.56 -2.66
C SER A 37 -10.04 -5.21 -2.50
N MET A 38 -9.54 -4.16 -3.17
CA MET A 38 -10.15 -2.83 -3.17
C MET A 38 -11.55 -2.85 -3.79
N LYS A 39 -11.72 -3.49 -4.95
CA LYS A 39 -13.04 -3.59 -5.59
C LYS A 39 -14.06 -4.33 -4.72
N SER A 40 -13.65 -5.40 -4.04
CA SER A 40 -14.54 -6.15 -3.15
C SER A 40 -14.95 -5.37 -1.88
N LEU A 41 -14.07 -4.51 -1.36
CA LEU A 41 -14.31 -3.78 -0.10
C LEU A 41 -14.97 -2.42 -0.31
N VAL A 42 -14.50 -1.67 -1.31
CA VAL A 42 -14.97 -0.31 -1.62
C VAL A 42 -16.26 -0.34 -2.44
N LYS A 43 -16.44 -1.37 -3.28
CA LYS A 43 -17.62 -1.60 -4.12
C LYS A 43 -17.91 -0.40 -5.01
N ASP A 44 -19.14 0.12 -5.01
CA ASP A 44 -19.60 1.14 -5.95
C ASP A 44 -18.95 2.51 -5.78
N ARG A 45 -18.20 2.74 -4.69
CA ARG A 45 -17.45 3.99 -4.49
C ARG A 45 -16.16 4.07 -5.32
N ILE A 46 -15.65 2.94 -5.83
CA ILE A 46 -14.48 2.96 -6.70
C ILE A 46 -14.92 3.10 -8.16
N PRO A 47 -14.36 4.05 -8.93
CA PRO A 47 -14.66 4.17 -10.35
C PRO A 47 -14.30 2.89 -11.12
N LYS A 48 -15.01 2.65 -12.22
CA LYS A 48 -14.72 1.54 -13.14
C LYS A 48 -14.13 2.13 -14.40
N PHE A 49 -13.02 1.55 -14.86
CA PHE A 49 -12.42 1.97 -16.13
C PHE A 49 -13.23 1.44 -17.31
N SER A 50 -13.45 2.30 -18.31
CA SER A 50 -13.92 1.90 -19.65
C SER A 50 -12.87 1.05 -20.37
N LYS A 51 -13.23 0.39 -21.47
CA LYS A 51 -12.25 -0.42 -22.21
C LYS A 51 -11.09 0.44 -22.72
N GLU A 52 -11.41 1.62 -23.23
CA GLU A 52 -10.47 2.59 -23.80
C GLU A 52 -9.53 3.14 -22.72
N GLU A 53 -10.06 3.50 -21.55
CA GLU A 53 -9.25 4.00 -20.43
C GLU A 53 -8.24 2.93 -19.95
N ARG A 54 -8.65 1.66 -19.93
CA ARG A 54 -7.75 0.56 -19.53
C ARG A 54 -6.59 0.39 -20.50
N GLU A 55 -6.85 0.54 -21.80
CA GLU A 55 -5.83 0.47 -22.84
C GLU A 55 -4.84 1.63 -22.73
N VAL A 56 -5.32 2.83 -22.39
CA VAL A 56 -4.47 4.02 -22.22
C VAL A 56 -3.61 3.94 -20.95
N VAL A 57 -4.17 3.47 -19.82
CA VAL A 57 -3.45 3.46 -18.53
C VAL A 57 -2.48 2.28 -18.44
N LYS A 58 -2.78 1.15 -19.06
CA LYS A 58 -1.94 -0.04 -18.97
C LYS A 58 -0.62 0.17 -19.72
N GLY A 59 0.48 0.16 -18.98
CA GLY A 59 1.82 0.32 -19.51
C GLY A 59 2.20 1.78 -19.80
N SER A 60 1.47 2.76 -19.29
CA SER A 60 1.74 4.19 -19.48
C SER A 60 2.91 4.73 -18.64
N PHE A 61 3.98 3.95 -18.49
CA PHE A 61 5.18 4.35 -17.75
C PHE A 61 6.44 3.72 -18.35
N ASP A 62 7.51 4.50 -18.47
CA ASP A 62 8.82 4.02 -18.91
C ASP A 62 9.72 3.61 -17.73
N PHE A 63 9.56 4.28 -16.59
CA PHE A 63 10.28 4.02 -15.36
C PHE A 63 9.36 4.22 -14.14
N LEU A 64 9.73 3.59 -13.02
CA LEU A 64 9.03 3.73 -11.75
C LEU A 64 10.00 4.27 -10.68
N GLY A 65 9.70 5.45 -10.15
CA GLY A 65 10.34 5.99 -8.97
C GLY A 65 9.58 5.57 -7.71
N LEU A 66 10.27 4.98 -6.74
CA LEU A 66 9.68 4.57 -5.46
C LEU A 66 10.29 5.39 -4.32
N ASN A 67 9.43 6.17 -3.65
CA ASN A 67 9.79 6.86 -2.42
C ASN A 67 9.54 5.93 -1.25
N TYR A 68 10.62 5.40 -0.66
CA TYR A 68 10.54 4.42 0.40
C TYR A 68 11.17 4.96 1.70
N TYR A 69 10.34 5.10 2.73
CA TYR A 69 10.78 5.69 4.00
C TYR A 69 10.80 4.68 5.14
N THR A 70 9.80 3.82 5.18
CA THR A 70 9.61 2.91 6.30
C THR A 70 8.69 1.74 5.96
N THR A 71 8.67 0.76 6.85
CA THR A 71 7.70 -0.32 6.86
C THR A 71 6.84 -0.26 8.11
N TYR A 72 5.57 -0.57 7.93
CA TYR A 72 4.61 -0.67 9.02
C TYR A 72 4.17 -2.10 9.29
N TYR A 73 3.93 -2.39 10.57
CA TYR A 73 3.18 -3.58 10.98
C TYR A 73 1.68 -3.38 10.79
N VAL A 74 1.02 -4.44 10.32
CA VAL A 74 -0.40 -4.44 10.00
C VAL A 74 -1.11 -5.56 10.73
N ARG A 75 -2.18 -5.21 11.44
CA ARG A 75 -3.12 -6.18 12.02
C ARG A 75 -4.46 -6.11 11.34
N HIS A 76 -5.20 -7.20 11.40
CA HIS A 76 -6.57 -7.23 10.91
C HIS A 76 -7.45 -6.35 11.79
N ALA A 77 -8.21 -5.46 11.16
CA ALA A 77 -9.29 -4.73 11.81
C ALA A 77 -10.61 -5.41 11.40
N PRO A 78 -11.45 -5.84 12.37
CA PRO A 78 -12.78 -6.33 12.06
C PRO A 78 -13.59 -5.18 11.42
N ASN A 79 -14.45 -5.53 10.48
CA ASN A 79 -15.34 -4.57 9.85
C ASN A 79 -16.26 -3.98 10.92
N SER A 80 -16.07 -2.71 11.28
CA SER A 80 -16.99 -2.04 12.17
C SER A 80 -18.22 -1.66 11.35
N ASN A 81 -19.40 -2.16 11.73
CA ASN A 81 -20.71 -1.74 11.16
C ASN A 81 -21.02 -0.24 11.40
N SER A 82 -20.03 0.56 11.79
CA SER A 82 -20.11 2.00 11.88
C SER A 82 -20.34 2.59 10.50
N SER A 83 -21.38 3.40 10.36
CA SER A 83 -21.82 4.13 9.17
C SER A 83 -20.77 5.08 8.54
N LYS A 84 -19.53 5.12 9.03
CA LYS A 84 -18.45 5.94 8.49
C LYS A 84 -17.58 5.12 7.56
N THR A 85 -18.00 5.03 6.31
CA THR A 85 -17.13 4.59 5.20
C THR A 85 -16.02 5.63 5.02
N SER A 86 -14.77 5.19 5.01
CA SER A 86 -13.61 6.08 4.89
C SER A 86 -12.45 5.31 4.27
N TYR A 87 -11.65 6.00 3.46
CA TYR A 87 -10.40 5.46 2.92
C TYR A 87 -9.53 4.79 4.01
N LEU A 88 -9.46 5.39 5.20
CA LEU A 88 -8.65 4.90 6.32
C LEU A 88 -9.12 3.54 6.87
N THR A 89 -10.41 3.22 6.74
CA THR A 89 -11.03 2.01 7.31
C THR A 89 -11.36 0.96 6.25
N ASP A 90 -11.45 1.35 4.97
CA ASP A 90 -11.88 0.50 3.86
C ASP A 90 -11.03 -0.75 3.67
N SER A 91 -9.76 -0.71 4.03
CA SER A 91 -8.84 -1.85 3.91
C SER A 91 -9.09 -2.96 4.95
N ASN A 92 -9.93 -2.72 5.97
CA ASN A 92 -10.11 -3.62 7.12
C ASN A 92 -8.77 -4.07 7.72
N ALA A 93 -7.83 -3.12 7.79
CA ALA A 93 -6.47 -3.30 8.26
C ALA A 93 -6.08 -2.10 9.12
N GLN A 94 -5.47 -2.37 10.26
CA GLN A 94 -4.95 -1.34 11.14
C GLN A 94 -3.44 -1.36 11.12
N ILE A 95 -2.86 -0.20 10.87
CA ILE A 95 -1.41 0.05 10.80
C ILE A 95 -0.95 0.48 12.19
N THR A 96 -0.04 -0.26 12.83
CA THR A 96 0.18 -0.13 14.30
C THR A 96 1.59 0.21 14.79
N ARG A 97 2.62 0.32 13.95
CA ARG A 97 3.93 0.91 14.30
C ARG A 97 4.86 0.85 13.08
N CYS A 98 5.78 1.79 13.02
CA CYS A 98 6.89 1.85 12.06
C CYS A 98 8.07 1.04 12.63
N PHE A 99 8.67 0.14 11.84
CA PHE A 99 10.00 -0.40 12.15
C PHE A 99 10.95 0.08 11.05
N LYS A 100 12.03 0.73 11.47
CA LYS A 100 13.07 1.22 10.56
C LYS A 100 13.80 -0.01 10.01
N LEU A 101 13.67 -0.27 8.72
CA LEU A 101 14.47 -1.33 8.09
C LEU A 101 15.94 -0.89 8.09
N ALA A 102 16.82 -1.73 8.62
CA ALA A 102 18.21 -1.72 8.20
C ALA A 102 18.25 -2.20 6.74
N LEU A 103 18.81 -1.38 5.84
CA LEU A 103 18.89 -1.65 4.41
C LEU A 103 19.65 -2.96 4.12
N CYS A 104 18.99 -3.94 3.52
CA CYS A 104 19.65 -4.93 2.69
C CYS A 104 19.70 -4.38 1.26
N LEU A 105 20.91 -4.07 0.77
CA LEU A 105 21.14 -3.57 -0.58
C LEU A 105 20.72 -4.61 -1.65
N PRO A 106 20.15 -4.18 -2.78
CA PRO A 106 19.68 -5.09 -3.82
C PRO A 106 20.84 -5.80 -4.54
N LYS A 107 20.62 -7.10 -4.88
CA LYS A 107 21.38 -7.76 -5.94
C LYS A 107 21.04 -7.06 -7.27
N ARG A 108 22.08 -6.68 -8.01
CA ARG A 108 22.03 -6.07 -9.35
C ARG A 108 21.16 -6.94 -10.26
N ASP A 109 20.00 -6.43 -10.69
CA ASP A 109 19.38 -6.56 -12.02
C ASP A 109 17.87 -6.19 -11.97
N THR A 110 17.51 -4.90 -11.84
CA THR A 110 16.09 -4.51 -11.92
C THR A 110 15.86 -3.05 -12.31
N ARG A 111 14.80 -2.80 -13.11
CA ARG A 111 14.39 -1.49 -13.66
C ARG A 111 13.59 -0.62 -12.68
N TYR A 112 14.07 -0.46 -11.46
CA TYR A 112 13.44 0.46 -10.51
C TYR A 112 14.52 1.20 -9.70
N PHE A 113 14.26 2.47 -9.39
CA PHE A 113 15.07 3.25 -8.47
C PHE A 113 14.30 3.40 -7.16
N ILE A 114 14.86 2.88 -6.07
CA ILE A 114 14.35 3.12 -4.72
C ILE A 114 15.18 4.23 -4.12
N ILE A 115 14.55 5.37 -3.85
CA ILE A 115 15.16 6.42 -3.04
C ILE A 115 14.73 6.14 -1.59
N CYS A 116 15.68 5.68 -0.80
CA CYS A 116 15.54 5.58 0.65
C CYS A 116 15.99 6.91 1.24
N GLU A 117 15.04 7.75 1.68
CA GLU A 117 15.38 8.96 2.43
C GLU A 117 15.68 8.55 3.88
N GLU A 118 16.95 8.58 4.28
CA GLU A 118 17.30 8.45 5.69
C GLU A 118 16.91 9.73 6.45
N ASN A 119 15.86 9.62 7.28
CA ASN A 119 15.47 10.44 8.43
C ASN A 119 14.50 11.62 8.24
N LEU A 120 13.40 11.59 9.02
CA LEU A 120 12.60 12.77 9.40
C LEU A 120 11.90 12.64 10.78
N GLN A 121 12.42 11.83 11.73
CA GLN A 121 11.85 11.70 13.08
C GLN A 121 12.81 11.83 14.28
N GLU A 122 14.11 12.11 14.11
CA GLU A 122 14.94 12.52 15.26
C GLU A 122 14.80 14.02 15.63
N ALA A 123 14.00 14.80 14.90
CA ALA A 123 13.92 16.25 15.09
C ALA A 123 12.84 16.76 16.05
N ASN A 124 12.06 15.93 16.75
CA ASN A 124 11.00 16.43 17.66
C ASN A 124 10.77 15.58 18.92
N TYR A 125 11.85 15.11 19.56
CA TYR A 125 11.78 14.60 20.94
C TYR A 125 13.04 14.95 21.75
N ILE A 126 13.40 16.24 21.75
CA ILE A 126 14.20 16.86 22.80
C ILE A 126 13.54 18.22 23.10
N HIS A 127 13.35 18.53 24.38
CA HIS A 127 12.67 19.69 25.01
C HIS A 127 11.21 19.44 25.46
N HIS A 128 11.01 18.84 26.64
CA HIS A 128 10.97 19.52 27.95
C HIS A 128 10.80 18.49 29.07
#